data_AF-A0A6H2GD48-F1
#
_entry.id   AF-A0A6H2GD48-F1
#
_cell.length_a   1.000
_cell.length_b   1.000
_cell.length_c   1.000
_cell.angle_alpha   90.00
_cell.angle_beta   90.00
_cell.angle_gamma   90.00
#
_symmetry.space_group_name_H-M   'P 1'
#
loop_
_entity.id
_entity.type
_entity.pdbx_description
1 polymer ?
#
loop_
_entity_poly.entity_id
_entity_poly.type
_entity_poly.pdbx_seq_one_letter_code
_entity_poly.pdbx_strand_id
1 'polypeptide(L)'
;MAQSDDEYAAAENARRLRDAVKRGTIAAVKMNPPRCRVSFGGEHQSGWLQWFTHATSERVDWSAPSVGDPVTVVSEGGDTRNGVVMLGLHIDNKAPPSNDPHDHVTAYCDGATMTYNTKNHTLTWQGVPDGVVKILGESEIEIFGRADVTINSENVVNIHGGKLINADADIINVTATDTINAHADLVNVIATSSVSVTAANRISLTAQTISAWAPGGITLAGPTHITETLIVDKLATFRNDISVTGDNGGTGNITTRGSVLAGQEVQDRQGTITEVRTTYNGHTHTCPDGETQQPNQPMA
;
A
#
# COMPACT_ATOMS: atom_id res chain seq x y z
N MET A 1 44.89 -39.87 -67.05
CA MET A 1 43.79 -38.99 -67.49
C MET A 1 43.86 -37.75 -66.61
N ALA A 2 44.43 -36.66 -67.15
CA ALA A 2 44.33 -35.37 -66.48
C ALA A 2 42.88 -34.92 -66.63
N GLN A 3 42.20 -34.73 -65.50
CA GLN A 3 40.89 -34.10 -65.45
C GLN A 3 41.01 -32.75 -66.17
N SER A 4 40.15 -32.45 -67.15
CA SER A 4 40.24 -31.17 -67.87
C SER A 4 39.98 -30.03 -66.90
N ASP A 5 40.61 -28.86 -67.12
CA ASP A 5 40.46 -27.70 -66.22
C ASP A 5 38.99 -27.30 -66.02
N ASP A 6 38.14 -27.55 -67.02
CA ASP A 6 36.69 -27.35 -66.98
C ASP A 6 35.97 -28.31 -66.03
N GLU A 7 36.37 -29.58 -65.98
CA GLU A 7 35.80 -30.59 -65.06
C GLU A 7 36.17 -30.28 -63.60
N TYR A 8 37.40 -29.82 -63.36
CA TYR A 8 37.84 -29.38 -62.04
C TYR A 8 37.05 -28.14 -61.58
N ALA A 9 36.88 -27.13 -62.45
CA ALA A 9 36.11 -25.93 -62.14
C ALA A 9 34.64 -26.25 -61.84
N ALA A 10 34.02 -27.16 -62.60
CA ALA A 10 32.66 -27.61 -62.36
C ALA A 10 32.52 -28.33 -61.01
N ALA A 11 33.47 -29.20 -60.66
CA ALA A 11 33.47 -29.92 -59.38
C ALA A 11 33.65 -28.98 -58.18
N GLU A 12 34.54 -28.00 -58.27
CA GLU A 12 34.75 -27.00 -57.22
C GLU A 12 33.54 -26.08 -57.05
N ASN A 13 32.90 -25.65 -58.15
CA ASN A 13 31.65 -24.90 -58.08
C ASN A 13 30.52 -25.70 -57.42
N ALA A 14 30.39 -26.99 -57.77
CA ALA A 14 29.41 -27.86 -57.14
C ALA A 14 29.68 -28.04 -55.63
N ARG A 15 30.96 -28.10 -55.21
CA ARG A 15 31.34 -28.14 -53.78
C ARG A 15 30.94 -26.85 -53.07
N ARG A 16 31.33 -25.68 -53.61
CA ARG A 16 30.99 -24.37 -53.04
C ARG A 16 29.49 -24.15 -52.95
N LEU A 17 28.74 -24.56 -53.97
CA LEU A 17 27.28 -24.46 -53.98
C LEU A 17 26.64 -25.33 -52.89
N ARG A 18 27.13 -26.56 -52.68
CA ARG A 18 26.67 -27.43 -51.59
C ARG A 18 27.01 -26.87 -50.21
N ASP A 19 28.18 -26.24 -50.08
CA ASP A 19 28.64 -25.70 -48.80
C ASP A 19 28.09 -24.29 -48.51
N ALA A 20 27.48 -23.62 -49.50
CA ALA A 20 26.90 -22.29 -49.34
C ALA A 20 25.77 -22.22 -48.31
N VAL A 21 24.92 -23.26 -48.23
CA VAL A 21 23.83 -23.34 -47.24
C VAL A 21 23.74 -24.76 -46.69
N LYS A 22 24.02 -24.93 -45.39
CA LYS A 22 24.00 -26.24 -44.73
C LYS A 22 23.15 -26.21 -43.48
N ARG A 23 22.36 -27.27 -43.25
CA ARG A 23 21.67 -27.50 -41.98
C ARG A 23 22.57 -28.29 -41.03
N GLY A 24 22.44 -28.02 -39.74
CA GLY A 24 23.19 -28.70 -38.71
C GLY A 24 22.62 -28.46 -37.32
N THR A 25 23.36 -28.87 -36.30
CA THR A 25 23.03 -28.64 -34.90
C THR A 25 24.20 -28.00 -34.17
N ILE A 26 23.93 -27.12 -33.21
CA ILE A 26 24.98 -26.51 -32.39
C ILE A 26 25.73 -27.60 -31.62
N ALA A 27 27.04 -27.66 -31.80
CA ALA A 27 27.94 -28.63 -31.16
C ALA A 27 28.66 -28.03 -29.94
N ALA A 28 28.98 -26.74 -29.98
CA ALA A 28 29.63 -26.03 -28.88
C ALA A 28 29.34 -24.53 -28.94
N VAL A 29 29.34 -23.87 -27.79
CA VAL A 29 29.14 -22.41 -27.68
C VAL A 29 30.22 -21.85 -26.76
N LYS A 30 30.77 -20.69 -27.13
CA LYS A 30 31.68 -19.91 -26.28
C LYS A 30 31.22 -18.46 -26.23
N MET A 31 31.47 -17.79 -25.11
CA MET A 31 31.02 -16.41 -24.87
C MET A 31 32.11 -15.34 -25.03
N ASN A 32 33.38 -15.73 -25.21
CA ASN A 32 34.49 -14.79 -25.34
C ASN A 32 35.45 -15.14 -26.51
N PRO A 33 35.37 -14.45 -27.67
CA PRO A 33 34.20 -13.68 -28.11
C PRO A 33 33.02 -14.62 -28.40
N PRO A 34 31.76 -14.14 -28.37
CA PRO A 34 30.56 -14.92 -28.64
C PRO A 34 30.61 -15.66 -29.99
N ARG A 35 30.75 -16.98 -29.98
CA ARG A 35 30.77 -17.83 -31.19
C ARG A 35 30.21 -19.21 -30.91
N CYS A 36 29.74 -19.91 -31.94
CA CYS A 36 29.31 -21.30 -31.85
C CYS A 36 29.98 -22.18 -32.91
N ARG A 37 29.98 -23.48 -32.67
CA ARG A 37 30.33 -24.51 -33.65
C ARG A 37 29.09 -25.29 -34.03
N VAL A 38 29.01 -25.68 -35.30
CA VAL A 38 27.89 -26.46 -35.85
C VAL A 38 28.41 -27.81 -36.31
N SER A 39 27.74 -28.89 -35.93
CA SER A 39 27.91 -30.21 -36.54
C SER A 39 27.00 -30.32 -37.76
N PHE A 40 27.55 -30.76 -38.89
CA PHE A 40 26.79 -31.02 -40.11
C PHE A 40 26.48 -32.52 -40.30
N GLY A 41 26.65 -33.33 -39.25
CA GLY A 41 26.59 -34.80 -39.30
C GLY A 41 27.97 -35.46 -39.45
N GLY A 42 28.09 -36.69 -38.94
CA GLY A 42 29.38 -37.42 -38.90
C GLY A 42 30.40 -36.75 -37.96
N GLU A 43 31.69 -36.85 -38.30
CA GLU A 43 32.79 -36.26 -37.51
C GLU A 43 33.04 -34.77 -37.82
N HIS A 44 32.36 -34.20 -38.82
CA HIS A 44 32.64 -32.86 -39.31
C HIS A 44 31.94 -31.77 -38.49
N GLN A 45 32.74 -30.81 -37.99
CA GLN A 45 32.28 -29.61 -37.30
C GLN A 45 32.83 -28.35 -37.98
N SER A 46 32.08 -27.25 -37.90
CA SER A 46 32.55 -25.94 -38.35
C SER A 46 33.68 -25.39 -37.47
N GLY A 47 34.32 -24.33 -37.96
CA GLY A 47 35.08 -23.41 -37.10
C GLY A 47 34.18 -22.66 -36.13
N TRP A 48 34.75 -21.71 -35.38
CA TRP A 48 33.99 -20.81 -34.50
C TRP A 48 33.30 -19.72 -35.32
N LEU A 49 31.99 -19.89 -35.52
CA LEU A 49 31.17 -19.01 -36.35
C LEU A 49 30.37 -18.02 -35.51
N GLN A 50 30.02 -16.88 -36.11
CA GLN A 50 29.04 -15.95 -35.54
C GLN A 50 27.64 -16.52 -35.73
N TRP A 51 26.75 -16.27 -34.78
CA TRP A 51 25.32 -16.51 -35.00
C TRP A 51 24.61 -15.19 -35.29
N PHE A 52 23.58 -15.27 -36.11
CA PHE A 52 22.72 -14.16 -36.44
C PHE A 52 21.84 -13.81 -35.23
N THR A 53 21.83 -12.54 -34.88
CA THR A 53 20.91 -11.89 -33.94
C THR A 53 20.64 -10.49 -34.47
N HIS A 54 19.53 -9.87 -34.08
CA HIS A 54 19.28 -8.48 -34.45
C HIS A 54 20.29 -7.57 -33.75
N ALA A 55 21.22 -7.00 -34.50
CA ALA A 55 22.24 -6.10 -33.97
C ALA A 55 22.45 -4.93 -34.94
N THR A 56 21.74 -3.84 -34.70
CA THR A 56 21.85 -2.57 -35.41
C THR A 56 22.44 -1.51 -34.49
N SER A 57 22.70 -0.31 -35.03
CA SER A 57 23.12 0.85 -34.23
C SER A 57 22.08 1.30 -33.20
N GLU A 58 20.80 0.92 -33.37
CA GLU A 58 19.70 1.33 -32.51
C GLU A 58 19.27 0.24 -31.52
N ARG A 59 19.48 -1.04 -31.85
CA ARG A 59 19.03 -2.18 -31.05
C ARG A 59 19.97 -3.37 -31.21
N VAL A 60 20.36 -3.97 -30.09
CA VAL A 60 21.12 -5.23 -30.07
C VAL A 60 20.39 -6.24 -29.19
N ASP A 61 19.88 -7.30 -29.81
CA ASP A 61 19.26 -8.43 -29.16
C ASP A 61 20.32 -9.48 -28.82
N TRP A 62 20.14 -10.11 -27.66
CA TRP A 62 21.00 -11.18 -27.20
C TRP A 62 20.16 -12.40 -26.79
N SER A 63 20.34 -13.49 -27.53
CA SER A 63 19.86 -14.81 -27.17
C SER A 63 20.92 -15.81 -27.61
N ALA A 64 21.62 -16.39 -26.65
CA ALA A 64 22.68 -17.33 -26.95
C ALA A 64 22.09 -18.69 -27.34
N PRO A 65 22.60 -19.35 -28.40
CA PRO A 65 22.17 -20.69 -28.73
C PRO A 65 22.62 -21.69 -27.65
N SER A 66 21.94 -22.82 -27.60
CA SER A 66 22.29 -23.98 -26.78
C SER A 66 22.77 -25.14 -27.65
N VAL A 67 23.59 -26.01 -27.06
CA VAL A 67 24.01 -27.26 -27.72
C VAL A 67 22.78 -28.10 -28.07
N GLY A 68 22.74 -28.61 -29.29
CA GLY A 68 21.59 -29.35 -29.84
C GLY A 68 20.56 -28.50 -30.58
N ASP A 69 20.68 -27.16 -30.55
CA ASP A 69 19.75 -26.31 -31.30
C ASP A 69 19.90 -26.51 -32.81
N PRO A 70 18.80 -26.64 -33.57
CA PRO A 70 18.82 -26.76 -35.02
C PRO A 70 19.15 -25.42 -35.66
N VAL A 71 20.04 -25.44 -36.65
CA VAL A 71 20.54 -24.22 -37.29
C VAL A 71 20.76 -24.39 -38.79
N THR A 72 20.77 -23.27 -39.49
CA THR A 72 21.23 -23.18 -40.88
C THR A 72 22.47 -22.30 -40.94
N VAL A 73 23.53 -22.77 -41.58
CA VAL A 73 24.77 -22.02 -41.79
C VAL A 73 24.80 -21.52 -43.22
N VAL A 74 24.89 -20.20 -43.39
CA VAL A 74 25.08 -19.55 -44.69
C VAL A 74 26.55 -19.17 -44.81
N SER A 75 27.24 -19.71 -45.80
CA SER A 75 28.69 -19.61 -45.95
C SER A 75 29.05 -18.81 -47.20
N GLU A 76 29.62 -17.62 -47.00
CA GLU A 76 30.04 -16.74 -48.08
C GLU A 76 31.08 -17.42 -48.98
N GLY A 77 30.83 -17.41 -50.29
CA GLY A 77 31.69 -18.08 -51.28
C GLY A 77 31.74 -19.62 -51.16
N GLY A 78 30.88 -20.23 -50.34
CA GLY A 78 30.90 -21.67 -50.06
C GLY A 78 32.02 -22.12 -49.13
N ASP A 79 32.69 -21.21 -48.40
CA ASP A 79 33.64 -21.59 -47.35
C ASP A 79 32.97 -21.62 -45.98
N THR A 80 32.78 -22.82 -45.45
CA THR A 80 32.20 -23.07 -44.11
C THR A 80 32.94 -22.39 -42.95
N ARG A 81 34.17 -21.89 -43.16
CA ARG A 81 34.91 -21.08 -42.16
C ARG A 81 34.37 -19.66 -42.01
N ASN A 82 33.74 -19.13 -43.06
CA ASN A 82 33.12 -17.80 -43.10
C ASN A 82 31.60 -17.88 -42.90
N GLY A 83 31.11 -18.99 -42.33
CA GLY A 83 29.69 -19.21 -42.11
C GLY A 83 29.09 -18.25 -41.07
N VAL A 84 27.85 -17.84 -41.32
CA VAL A 84 26.97 -17.20 -40.33
C VAL A 84 25.86 -18.18 -39.96
N VAL A 85 25.68 -18.40 -38.67
CA VAL A 85 24.73 -19.37 -38.12
C VAL A 85 23.37 -18.72 -37.88
N MET A 86 22.34 -19.14 -38.62
CA MET A 86 20.97 -18.72 -38.43
C MET A 86 20.24 -19.70 -37.51
N LEU A 87 19.70 -19.19 -36.40
CA LEU A 87 18.92 -19.91 -35.40
C LEU A 87 17.43 -19.92 -35.80
N GLY A 88 16.64 -20.87 -35.29
CA GLY A 88 15.17 -20.76 -35.31
C GLY A 88 14.41 -21.68 -36.27
N LEU A 89 14.85 -22.93 -36.43
CA LEU A 89 14.01 -23.94 -37.08
C LEU A 89 13.19 -24.71 -36.04
N HIS A 90 11.87 -24.79 -36.25
CA HIS A 90 11.05 -25.77 -35.54
C HIS A 90 11.43 -27.17 -36.03
N ILE A 91 11.59 -28.09 -35.08
CA ILE A 91 11.89 -29.50 -35.33
C ILE A 91 10.96 -30.35 -34.48
N ASP A 92 10.72 -31.59 -34.87
CA ASP A 92 9.71 -32.44 -34.23
C ASP A 92 9.92 -32.65 -32.72
N ASN A 93 11.17 -32.57 -32.25
CA ASN A 93 11.51 -32.67 -30.83
C ASN A 93 11.38 -31.35 -30.03
N LYS A 94 11.01 -30.25 -30.71
CA LYS A 94 10.75 -28.91 -30.14
C LYS A 94 9.45 -28.36 -30.72
N ALA A 95 8.34 -28.79 -30.11
CA ALA A 95 7.01 -28.32 -30.48
C ALA A 95 6.90 -26.79 -30.39
N PRO A 96 6.13 -26.14 -31.29
CA PRO A 96 5.85 -24.72 -31.18
C PRO A 96 5.10 -24.42 -29.86
N PRO A 97 5.32 -23.25 -29.24
CA PRO A 97 4.74 -22.91 -27.94
C PRO A 97 3.23 -22.61 -27.99
N SER A 98 2.65 -22.37 -29.18
CA SER A 98 1.21 -22.21 -29.39
C SER A 98 0.79 -22.78 -30.76
N ASN A 99 -0.49 -23.12 -30.88
CA ASN A 99 -1.16 -23.48 -32.12
C ASN A 99 -2.31 -22.51 -32.49
N ASP A 100 -2.55 -21.46 -31.70
CA ASP A 100 -3.51 -20.39 -32.03
C ASP A 100 -2.84 -19.41 -33.02
N PRO A 101 -3.40 -19.20 -34.22
CA PRO A 101 -2.85 -18.25 -35.18
C PRO A 101 -2.87 -16.78 -34.71
N HIS A 102 -3.57 -16.46 -33.62
CA HIS A 102 -3.64 -15.10 -33.08
C HIS A 102 -2.56 -14.79 -32.04
N ASP A 103 -1.81 -15.81 -31.59
CA ASP A 103 -0.79 -15.67 -30.56
C ASP A 103 0.57 -15.31 -31.14
N HIS A 104 1.21 -14.33 -30.50
CA HIS A 104 2.65 -14.13 -30.59
C HIS A 104 3.29 -14.48 -29.24
N VAL A 105 4.07 -15.56 -29.19
CA VAL A 105 4.62 -16.14 -27.95
C VAL A 105 6.15 -16.14 -27.95
N THR A 106 6.73 -15.58 -26.89
CA THR A 106 8.12 -15.86 -26.48
C THR A 106 8.08 -16.85 -25.31
N ALA A 107 8.59 -18.06 -25.52
CA ALA A 107 8.68 -19.09 -24.48
C ALA A 107 10.13 -19.32 -24.05
N TYR A 108 10.37 -19.35 -22.74
CA TYR A 108 11.67 -19.58 -22.13
C TYR A 108 11.81 -21.05 -21.72
N CYS A 109 13.06 -21.54 -21.61
CA CYS A 109 13.34 -22.96 -21.34
C CYS A 109 12.93 -23.43 -19.94
N ASP A 110 12.70 -22.51 -19.01
CA ASP A 110 12.19 -22.75 -17.66
C ASP A 110 10.66 -22.80 -17.60
N GLY A 111 9.97 -22.50 -18.71
CA GLY A 111 8.52 -22.49 -18.82
C GLY A 111 7.87 -21.11 -18.68
N ALA A 112 8.63 -20.04 -18.43
CA ALA A 112 8.08 -18.69 -18.46
C ALA A 112 7.65 -18.30 -19.89
N THR A 113 6.60 -17.48 -20.02
CA THR A 113 6.09 -17.07 -21.35
C THR A 113 5.61 -15.62 -21.38
N MET A 114 5.87 -14.94 -22.50
CA MET A 114 5.27 -13.64 -22.84
C MET A 114 4.42 -13.82 -24.09
N THR A 115 3.11 -13.57 -23.98
CA THR A 115 2.14 -13.86 -25.04
C THR A 115 1.27 -12.65 -25.32
N TYR A 116 1.18 -12.24 -26.59
CA TYR A 116 0.17 -11.28 -27.05
C TYR A 116 -0.83 -11.99 -27.96
N ASN A 117 -2.12 -11.99 -27.58
CA ASN A 117 -3.20 -12.54 -28.39
C ASN A 117 -3.97 -11.42 -29.08
N THR A 118 -3.95 -11.43 -30.42
CA THR A 118 -4.54 -10.37 -31.26
C THR A 118 -6.07 -10.39 -31.31
N LYS A 119 -6.71 -11.53 -31.03
CA LYS A 119 -8.17 -11.68 -31.01
C LYS A 119 -8.78 -11.17 -29.71
N ASN A 120 -8.13 -11.46 -28.59
CA ASN A 120 -8.57 -11.05 -27.25
C ASN A 120 -7.94 -9.72 -26.81
N HIS A 121 -7.03 -9.15 -27.62
CA HIS A 121 -6.29 -7.91 -27.34
C HIS A 121 -5.56 -7.94 -25.98
N THR A 122 -5.01 -9.10 -25.61
CA THR A 122 -4.45 -9.35 -24.27
C THR A 122 -2.96 -9.63 -24.35
N LEU A 123 -2.16 -8.90 -23.56
CA LEU A 123 -0.76 -9.22 -23.27
C LEU A 123 -0.69 -9.93 -21.93
N THR A 124 -0.05 -11.10 -21.89
CA THR A 124 0.17 -11.89 -20.67
C THR A 124 1.64 -12.15 -20.47
N TRP A 125 2.14 -11.84 -19.28
CA TRP A 125 3.41 -12.37 -18.77
C TRP A 125 3.09 -13.46 -17.75
N GLN A 126 3.60 -14.66 -17.98
CA GLN A 126 3.48 -15.79 -17.05
C GLN A 126 4.89 -16.18 -16.58
N GLY A 127 5.16 -15.92 -15.30
CA GLY A 127 6.38 -16.37 -14.65
C GLY A 127 6.32 -17.84 -14.21
N VAL A 128 7.40 -18.28 -13.57
CA VAL A 128 7.56 -19.60 -12.95
C VAL A 128 7.64 -19.46 -11.42
N PRO A 129 7.51 -20.54 -10.63
CA PRO A 129 7.81 -20.49 -9.20
C PRO A 129 9.17 -19.85 -8.94
N ASP A 130 9.26 -19.01 -7.90
CA ASP A 130 10.44 -18.20 -7.54
C ASP A 130 10.87 -17.13 -8.56
N GLY A 131 10.12 -16.94 -9.65
CA GLY A 131 10.35 -15.87 -10.63
C GLY A 131 10.11 -14.48 -10.03
N VAL A 132 10.96 -13.50 -10.38
CA VAL A 132 10.86 -12.11 -9.89
C VAL A 132 10.75 -11.15 -11.07
N VAL A 133 9.76 -10.27 -11.03
CA VAL A 133 9.64 -9.14 -11.96
C VAL A 133 10.21 -7.89 -11.29
N LYS A 134 11.15 -7.21 -11.95
CA LYS A 134 11.72 -5.94 -11.51
C LYS A 134 11.51 -4.87 -12.58
N ILE A 135 10.96 -3.74 -12.18
CA ILE A 135 10.76 -2.57 -13.04
C ILE A 135 11.51 -1.40 -12.40
N LEU A 136 12.46 -0.82 -13.13
CA LEU A 136 13.22 0.36 -12.71
C LEU A 136 13.08 1.44 -13.78
N GLY A 137 12.38 2.52 -13.45
CA GLY A 137 12.42 3.77 -14.19
C GLY A 137 13.40 4.71 -13.48
N GLU A 138 14.50 5.09 -14.14
CA GLU A 138 15.49 6.00 -13.54
C GLU A 138 14.96 7.42 -13.32
N SER A 139 13.89 7.78 -14.05
CA SER A 139 13.20 9.07 -13.91
C SER A 139 11.77 8.88 -13.41
N GLU A 140 10.95 8.15 -14.16
CA GLU A 140 9.53 8.03 -13.88
C GLU A 140 8.97 6.69 -14.37
N ILE A 141 7.91 6.22 -13.71
CA ILE A 141 7.05 5.13 -14.17
C ILE A 141 5.61 5.63 -14.05
N GLU A 142 4.88 5.65 -15.16
CA GLU A 142 3.44 5.94 -15.18
C GLU A 142 2.65 4.69 -15.59
N ILE A 143 1.52 4.44 -14.93
CA ILE A 143 0.60 3.33 -15.23
C ILE A 143 -0.80 3.93 -15.44
N PHE A 144 -1.32 3.83 -16.67
CA PHE A 144 -2.63 4.36 -17.05
C PHE A 144 -3.63 3.24 -17.34
N GLY A 145 -4.76 3.23 -16.62
CA GLY A 145 -5.93 2.42 -16.90
C GLY A 145 -7.12 3.31 -17.29
N ARG A 146 -7.86 2.95 -18.34
CA ARG A 146 -9.13 3.63 -18.68
C ARG A 146 -10.33 3.11 -17.87
N ALA A 147 -10.19 1.91 -17.34
CA ALA A 147 -11.11 1.28 -16.39
C ALA A 147 -10.30 0.99 -15.12
N ASP A 148 -10.37 -0.22 -14.58
CA ASP A 148 -9.75 -0.54 -13.31
C ASP A 148 -8.26 -0.88 -13.43
N VAL A 149 -7.48 -0.50 -12.41
CA VAL A 149 -6.14 -1.00 -12.14
C VAL A 149 -6.21 -1.78 -10.84
N THR A 150 -5.95 -3.09 -10.90
CA THR A 150 -6.08 -3.99 -9.74
C THR A 150 -4.71 -4.57 -9.36
N ILE A 151 -4.38 -4.55 -8.07
CA ILE A 151 -3.16 -5.17 -7.50
C ILE A 151 -3.59 -6.16 -6.43
N ASN A 152 -3.33 -7.45 -6.64
CA ASN A 152 -3.64 -8.52 -5.72
C ASN A 152 -2.37 -9.21 -5.24
N SER A 153 -2.28 -9.51 -3.94
CA SER A 153 -1.20 -10.30 -3.34
C SER A 153 -1.82 -11.18 -2.25
N GLU A 154 -1.41 -12.45 -2.19
CA GLU A 154 -1.86 -13.39 -1.15
C GLU A 154 -1.14 -13.17 0.19
N ASN A 155 -0.11 -12.32 0.22
CA ASN A 155 0.68 -12.06 1.41
C ASN A 155 0.73 -10.56 1.72
N VAL A 156 1.73 -9.84 1.19
CA VAL A 156 1.94 -8.42 1.49
C VAL A 156 1.99 -7.60 0.21
N VAL A 157 1.40 -6.41 0.25
CA VAL A 157 1.64 -5.31 -0.70
C VAL A 157 2.35 -4.20 0.06
N ASN A 158 3.59 -3.92 -0.31
CA ASN A 158 4.37 -2.83 0.28
C ASN A 158 4.36 -1.61 -0.65
N ILE A 159 4.06 -0.44 -0.10
CA ILE A 159 4.11 0.84 -0.82
C ILE A 159 5.02 1.78 0.00
N HIS A 160 6.10 2.24 -0.63
CA HIS A 160 7.08 3.14 0.01
C HIS A 160 7.27 4.39 -0.84
N GLY A 161 6.93 5.55 -0.28
CA GLY A 161 7.21 6.85 -0.87
C GLY A 161 8.21 7.60 -0.01
N GLY A 162 9.34 8.03 -0.59
CA GLY A 162 10.36 8.81 0.14
C GLY A 162 9.94 10.25 0.45
N LYS A 163 8.89 10.75 -0.20
CA LYS A 163 8.37 12.12 -0.02
C LYS A 163 6.86 12.15 0.19
N LEU A 164 6.12 11.44 -0.66
CA LEU A 164 4.66 11.48 -0.68
C LEU A 164 4.13 10.14 -1.21
N ILE A 165 3.05 9.67 -0.59
CA ILE A 165 2.11 8.73 -1.17
C ILE A 165 0.78 9.50 -1.25
N ASN A 166 0.24 9.68 -2.45
CA ASN A 166 -0.99 10.43 -2.66
C ASN A 166 -2.10 9.50 -3.15
N ALA A 167 -3.31 9.70 -2.62
CA ALA A 167 -4.52 9.08 -3.10
C ALA A 167 -5.60 10.16 -3.22
N ASP A 168 -6.12 10.35 -4.43
CA ASP A 168 -7.14 11.35 -4.75
C ASP A 168 -8.24 10.67 -5.58
N ALA A 169 -9.43 10.59 -4.98
CA ALA A 169 -10.60 9.93 -5.54
C ALA A 169 -11.85 10.37 -4.78
N ASP A 170 -13.03 10.19 -5.39
CA ASP A 170 -14.32 10.43 -4.71
C ASP A 170 -14.48 9.56 -3.45
N ILE A 171 -13.93 8.34 -3.47
CA ILE A 171 -13.97 7.39 -2.35
C ILE A 171 -12.61 6.70 -2.20
N ILE A 172 -12.07 6.74 -0.98
CA ILE A 172 -10.89 5.95 -0.57
C ILE A 172 -11.32 5.06 0.59
N ASN A 173 -11.40 3.75 0.34
CA ASN A 173 -11.75 2.77 1.37
C ASN A 173 -10.49 2.12 1.93
N VAL A 174 -10.36 2.11 3.26
CA VAL A 174 -9.31 1.38 3.98
C VAL A 174 -9.98 0.42 4.94
N THR A 175 -9.69 -0.87 4.81
CA THR A 175 -10.29 -1.91 5.65
C THR A 175 -9.20 -2.90 6.05
N ALA A 176 -9.12 -3.21 7.35
CA ALA A 176 -8.26 -4.25 7.88
C ALA A 176 -9.04 -5.07 8.92
N THR A 177 -8.74 -6.37 9.01
CA THR A 177 -9.36 -7.27 9.98
C THR A 177 -8.74 -7.17 11.37
N ASP A 178 -7.47 -6.77 11.44
CA ASP A 178 -6.72 -6.62 12.68
C ASP A 178 -6.53 -5.14 13.02
N THR A 179 -5.61 -4.47 12.32
CA THR A 179 -5.17 -3.12 12.71
C THR A 179 -4.93 -2.21 11.51
N ILE A 180 -5.28 -0.93 11.66
CA ILE A 180 -4.86 0.19 10.80
C ILE A 180 -4.04 1.15 11.66
N ASN A 181 -2.78 1.37 11.31
CA ASN A 181 -1.88 2.27 12.05
C ASN A 181 -1.53 3.50 11.21
N ALA A 182 -1.55 4.68 11.83
CA ALA A 182 -1.03 5.92 11.27
C ALA A 182 -0.05 6.55 12.27
N HIS A 183 1.17 6.82 11.83
CA HIS A 183 2.22 7.38 12.68
C HIS A 183 3.04 8.41 11.90
N ALA A 184 3.04 9.64 12.39
CA ALA A 184 3.80 10.77 11.88
C ALA A 184 3.85 11.86 12.96
N ASP A 185 4.70 12.86 12.78
CA ASP A 185 4.70 14.07 13.63
C ASP A 185 3.35 14.80 13.59
N LEU A 186 2.63 14.69 12.46
CA LEU A 186 1.30 15.23 12.27
C LEU A 186 0.42 14.23 11.49
N VAL A 187 -0.72 13.86 12.09
CA VAL A 187 -1.81 13.16 11.42
C VAL A 187 -3.03 14.09 11.42
N ASN A 188 -3.46 14.50 10.23
CA ASN A 188 -4.54 15.48 10.08
C ASN A 188 -5.77 14.83 9.41
N VAL A 189 -6.96 15.11 9.93
CA VAL A 189 -8.24 14.67 9.37
C VAL A 189 -9.14 15.89 9.23
N ILE A 190 -9.37 16.32 7.99
CA ILE A 190 -10.24 17.45 7.67
C ILE A 190 -11.42 16.91 6.86
N ALA A 191 -12.63 17.19 7.30
CA ALA A 191 -13.86 16.89 6.56
C ALA A 191 -14.73 18.14 6.44
N THR A 192 -15.38 18.30 5.29
CA THR A 192 -16.29 19.43 5.01
C THR A 192 -17.66 19.27 5.66
N SER A 193 -18.08 18.02 5.92
CA SER A 193 -19.37 17.71 6.52
C SER A 193 -19.21 17.11 7.92
N SER A 194 -18.60 15.93 8.03
CA SER A 194 -18.45 15.26 9.33
C SER A 194 -17.30 14.27 9.32
N VAL A 195 -16.79 13.99 10.52
CA VAL A 195 -15.92 12.84 10.82
C VAL A 195 -16.67 11.98 11.83
N SER A 196 -16.79 10.68 11.54
CA SER A 196 -17.40 9.71 12.46
C SER A 196 -16.35 8.72 12.95
N VAL A 197 -16.30 8.50 14.27
CA VAL A 197 -15.42 7.50 14.89
C VAL A 197 -16.30 6.65 15.80
N THR A 198 -16.42 5.37 15.46
CA THR A 198 -17.23 4.41 16.22
C THR A 198 -16.36 3.22 16.55
N ALA A 199 -16.34 2.83 17.83
CA ALA A 199 -15.68 1.61 18.27
C ALA A 199 -16.64 0.81 19.16
N ALA A 200 -16.65 -0.51 18.99
CA ALA A 200 -17.50 -1.40 19.79
C ALA A 200 -17.07 -1.46 21.27
N ASN A 201 -15.77 -1.27 21.54
CA ASN A 201 -15.21 -1.40 22.88
C ASN A 201 -14.72 -0.06 23.44
N ARG A 202 -13.78 0.60 22.75
CA ARG A 202 -13.12 1.80 23.28
C ARG A 202 -12.61 2.71 22.18
N ILE A 203 -12.74 4.01 22.40
CA ILE A 203 -11.95 5.06 21.76
C ILE A 203 -11.00 5.62 22.82
N SER A 204 -9.70 5.66 22.53
CA SER A 204 -8.69 6.19 23.46
C SER A 204 -7.98 7.38 22.84
N LEU A 205 -7.91 8.49 23.57
CA LEU A 205 -7.17 9.68 23.19
C LEU A 205 -6.15 9.98 24.28
N THR A 206 -4.89 10.19 23.90
CA THR A 206 -3.80 10.45 24.84
C THR A 206 -2.89 11.50 24.25
N ALA A 207 -2.87 12.66 24.89
CA ALA A 207 -2.05 13.80 24.53
C ALA A 207 -1.87 14.70 25.75
N GLN A 208 -0.93 15.64 25.71
CA GLN A 208 -0.82 16.68 26.74
C GLN A 208 -2.09 17.55 26.80
N THR A 209 -2.69 17.80 25.63
CA THR A 209 -3.91 18.59 25.50
C THR A 209 -4.84 17.91 24.51
N ILE A 210 -6.12 17.84 24.86
CA ILE A 210 -7.21 17.47 23.96
C ILE A 210 -8.19 18.64 23.99
N SER A 211 -8.37 19.31 22.85
CA SER A 211 -9.30 20.44 22.70
C SER A 211 -10.48 20.03 21.82
N ALA A 212 -11.68 20.43 22.23
CA ALA A 212 -12.90 20.23 21.47
C ALA A 212 -13.70 21.55 21.46
N TRP A 213 -13.97 22.07 20.28
CA TRP A 213 -14.77 23.27 20.08
C TRP A 213 -15.97 22.96 19.19
N ALA A 214 -17.17 23.05 19.75
CA ALA A 214 -18.41 22.81 19.02
C ALA A 214 -19.44 23.90 19.42
N PRO A 215 -19.70 24.90 18.56
CA PRO A 215 -20.69 25.94 18.85
C PRO A 215 -22.10 25.39 19.11
N GLY A 216 -22.44 24.26 18.50
CA GLY A 216 -23.69 23.52 18.75
C GLY A 216 -23.70 22.68 20.03
N GLY A 217 -22.58 22.61 20.75
CA GLY A 217 -22.42 21.86 21.99
C GLY A 217 -21.68 20.53 21.82
N ILE A 218 -21.22 19.99 22.94
CA ILE A 218 -20.61 18.66 23.07
C ILE A 218 -21.53 17.83 23.96
N THR A 219 -21.88 16.62 23.53
CA THR A 219 -22.73 15.69 24.30
C THR A 219 -21.91 14.50 24.78
N LEU A 220 -21.96 14.22 26.08
CA LEU A 220 -21.40 13.02 26.70
C LEU A 220 -22.56 12.17 27.23
N ALA A 221 -22.98 11.19 26.45
CA ALA A 221 -24.13 10.34 26.78
C ALA A 221 -23.65 9.09 27.54
N GLY A 222 -23.63 9.19 28.87
CA GLY A 222 -23.23 8.10 29.77
C GLY A 222 -22.51 8.61 31.01
N PRO A 223 -22.09 7.71 31.90
CA PRO A 223 -21.26 8.07 33.04
C PRO A 223 -19.99 8.77 32.57
N THR A 224 -19.75 9.97 33.07
CA THR A 224 -18.54 10.76 32.79
C THR A 224 -17.74 10.87 34.07
N HIS A 225 -16.48 10.43 34.03
CA HIS A 225 -15.58 10.49 35.17
C HIS A 225 -14.44 11.47 34.87
N ILE A 226 -14.31 12.51 35.69
CA ILE A 226 -13.22 13.48 35.67
C ILE A 226 -12.43 13.24 36.94
N THR A 227 -11.17 12.84 36.79
CA THR A 227 -10.31 12.47 37.93
C THR A 227 -9.69 13.69 38.62
N GLU A 228 -9.66 14.82 37.93
CA GLU A 228 -9.08 16.08 38.38
C GLU A 228 -10.17 17.17 38.38
N THR A 229 -9.82 18.40 38.03
CA THR A 229 -10.71 19.55 38.06
C THR A 229 -11.61 19.65 36.82
N LEU A 230 -12.91 19.89 37.04
CA LEU A 230 -13.81 20.45 36.02
C LEU A 230 -13.95 21.96 36.24
N ILE A 231 -13.61 22.76 35.23
CA ILE A 231 -13.80 24.22 35.24
C ILE A 231 -14.88 24.59 34.22
N VAL A 232 -15.85 25.40 34.63
CA VAL A 232 -16.91 25.93 33.77
C VAL A 232 -16.94 27.45 33.90
N ASP A 233 -16.51 28.16 32.85
CA ASP A 233 -16.37 29.63 32.89
C ASP A 233 -17.70 30.39 32.90
N LYS A 234 -18.77 29.74 32.42
CA LYS A 234 -20.11 30.34 32.31
C LYS A 234 -21.08 29.65 33.27
N LEU A 235 -22.15 29.09 32.73
CA LEU A 235 -23.20 28.46 33.51
C LEU A 235 -23.02 26.94 33.49
N ALA A 236 -22.93 26.32 34.67
CA ALA A 236 -23.18 24.91 34.85
C ALA A 236 -24.63 24.72 35.31
N THR A 237 -25.40 23.84 34.65
CA THR A 237 -26.78 23.52 35.04
C THR A 237 -26.90 22.02 35.24
N PHE A 238 -27.30 21.63 36.45
CA PHE A 238 -27.64 20.26 36.81
C PHE A 238 -29.16 20.18 36.94
N ARG A 239 -29.79 19.32 36.13
CA ARG A 239 -31.26 19.19 36.09
C ARG A 239 -31.81 18.24 37.16
N ASN A 240 -30.94 17.45 37.77
CA ASN A 240 -31.24 16.53 38.85
C ASN A 240 -30.33 16.86 40.03
N ASP A 241 -30.37 16.03 41.05
CA ASP A 241 -29.58 16.20 42.27
C ASP A 241 -28.08 16.22 41.98
N ILE A 242 -27.40 17.13 42.68
CA ILE A 242 -25.94 17.13 42.81
C ILE A 242 -25.65 16.45 44.14
N SER A 243 -24.92 15.33 44.11
CA SER A 243 -24.42 14.67 45.31
C SER A 243 -22.90 14.77 45.34
N VAL A 244 -22.34 15.19 46.48
CA VAL A 244 -20.91 15.25 46.70
C VAL A 244 -20.57 14.28 47.83
N THR A 245 -19.81 13.24 47.52
CA THR A 245 -19.51 12.14 48.44
C THR A 245 -18.00 11.88 48.49
N GLY A 246 -17.48 11.51 49.65
CA GLY A 246 -16.09 11.13 49.89
C GLY A 246 -15.80 11.15 51.39
N ASP A 247 -14.69 10.57 51.84
CA ASP A 247 -14.31 10.52 53.27
C ASP A 247 -14.22 11.92 53.93
N ASN A 248 -14.10 12.93 53.08
CA ASN A 248 -14.04 14.34 53.41
C ASN A 248 -15.30 15.13 52.98
N GLY A 249 -16.36 14.46 52.47
CA GLY A 249 -17.68 15.05 52.21
C GLY A 249 -17.73 16.23 51.21
N GLY A 250 -16.74 16.35 50.33
CA GLY A 250 -16.53 17.60 49.58
C GLY A 250 -15.89 18.67 50.45
N THR A 251 -14.74 18.38 51.06
CA THR A 251 -13.94 19.36 51.79
C THR A 251 -13.70 20.59 50.94
N GLY A 252 -14.10 21.75 51.45
CA GLY A 252 -13.98 23.02 50.76
C GLY A 252 -15.11 23.96 51.13
N ASN A 253 -15.03 25.18 50.63
CA ASN A 253 -16.07 26.18 50.81
C ASN A 253 -16.91 26.27 49.54
N ILE A 254 -18.22 26.16 49.66
CA ILE A 254 -19.12 26.64 48.61
C ILE A 254 -19.22 28.16 48.78
N THR A 255 -18.62 28.91 47.87
CA THR A 255 -18.65 30.38 47.91
C THR A 255 -19.52 30.90 46.77
N THR A 256 -20.60 31.60 47.11
CA THR A 256 -21.46 32.30 46.16
C THR A 256 -21.40 33.79 46.44
N ARG A 257 -21.11 34.60 45.41
CA ARG A 257 -21.19 36.08 45.53
C ARG A 257 -22.62 36.59 45.43
N GLY A 258 -23.51 35.79 44.86
CA GLY A 258 -24.94 36.04 44.79
C GLY A 258 -25.70 35.28 45.88
N SER A 259 -27.03 35.38 45.81
CA SER A 259 -27.94 34.69 46.72
C SER A 259 -27.96 33.18 46.47
N VAL A 260 -28.09 32.40 47.54
CA VAL A 260 -28.52 31.00 47.47
C VAL A 260 -30.03 30.97 47.62
N LEU A 261 -30.73 30.42 46.62
CA LEU A 261 -32.17 30.22 46.65
C LEU A 261 -32.45 28.74 46.90
N ALA A 262 -32.88 28.41 48.11
CA ALA A 262 -33.35 27.08 48.44
C ALA A 262 -34.88 27.02 48.31
N GLY A 263 -35.39 26.10 47.50
CA GLY A 263 -36.83 25.87 47.37
C GLY A 263 -37.45 25.17 48.59
N GLN A 264 -36.61 24.64 49.49
CA GLN A 264 -36.95 23.89 50.71
C GLN A 264 -35.95 24.28 51.82
N GLU A 265 -35.77 23.42 52.83
CA GLU A 265 -34.89 23.65 53.98
C GLU A 265 -33.40 23.69 53.61
N VAL A 266 -32.62 24.48 54.36
CA VAL A 266 -31.16 24.41 54.38
C VAL A 266 -30.74 23.95 55.78
N GLN A 267 -29.93 22.91 55.83
CA GLN A 267 -29.46 22.29 57.06
C GLN A 267 -27.93 22.19 57.05
N ASP A 268 -27.32 22.46 58.20
CA ASP A 268 -25.93 22.13 58.46
C ASP A 268 -25.81 21.07 59.57
N ARG A 269 -24.60 20.89 60.11
CA ARG A 269 -24.38 19.90 61.19
C ARG A 269 -25.09 20.27 62.50
N GLN A 270 -25.29 21.55 62.78
CA GLN A 270 -25.79 22.06 64.06
C GLN A 270 -27.30 22.20 64.07
N GLY A 271 -27.95 22.43 62.93
CA GLY A 271 -29.39 22.53 62.84
C GLY A 271 -29.89 23.01 61.48
N THR A 272 -31.18 23.36 61.44
CA THR A 272 -31.86 23.86 60.24
C THR A 272 -32.06 25.39 60.29
N ILE A 273 -32.16 26.04 59.13
CA ILE A 273 -32.49 27.46 59.05
C ILE A 273 -33.90 27.76 59.57
N THR A 274 -34.84 26.83 59.46
CA THR A 274 -36.17 26.97 60.08
C THR A 274 -36.09 27.01 61.61
N GLU A 275 -35.31 26.14 62.25
CA GLU A 275 -35.09 26.18 63.71
C GLU A 275 -34.47 27.51 64.16
N VAL A 276 -33.50 28.03 63.40
CA VAL A 276 -32.92 29.36 63.66
C VAL A 276 -34.00 30.45 63.55
N ARG A 277 -34.82 30.45 62.50
CA ARG A 277 -35.91 31.44 62.36
C ARG A 277 -36.92 31.37 63.51
N THR A 278 -37.30 30.19 63.97
CA THR A 278 -38.21 30.06 65.13
C THR A 278 -37.59 30.59 66.41
N THR A 279 -36.28 30.39 66.60
CA THR A 279 -35.56 30.83 67.79
C THR A 279 -35.42 32.36 67.83
N TYR A 280 -35.13 33.00 66.69
CA TYR A 280 -34.80 34.43 66.65
C TYR A 280 -35.95 35.36 66.18
N ASN A 281 -36.95 34.87 65.45
CA ASN A 281 -38.09 35.73 65.04
C ASN A 281 -39.19 35.81 66.12
N GLY A 282 -39.16 34.94 67.12
CA GLY A 282 -40.06 35.03 68.28
C GLY A 282 -39.67 36.20 69.17
N HIS A 283 -40.47 37.28 69.16
CA HIS A 283 -40.43 38.30 70.20
C HIS A 283 -41.86 38.72 70.56
N THR A 284 -42.03 39.18 71.79
CA THR A 284 -43.30 39.65 72.32
C THR A 284 -43.26 41.17 72.51
N HIS A 285 -44.25 41.88 71.99
CA HIS A 285 -44.45 43.30 72.31
C HIS A 285 -45.47 43.45 73.43
N THR A 286 -45.14 44.25 74.44
CA THR A 286 -46.10 44.80 75.40
C THR A 286 -46.38 46.25 75.02
N CYS A 287 -47.56 46.53 74.47
CA CYS A 287 -48.10 47.89 74.32
C CYS A 287 -48.87 48.25 75.63
N PRO A 288 -48.85 49.49 76.15
CA PRO A 288 -48.75 50.75 75.39
C PRO A 288 -47.39 51.48 75.39
N ASP A 289 -46.39 51.01 76.12
CA ASP A 289 -45.20 51.84 76.42
C ASP A 289 -43.94 51.12 75.94
N GLY A 290 -43.46 51.52 74.76
CA GLY A 290 -42.45 50.78 74.02
C GLY A 290 -41.06 50.80 74.64
N GLU A 291 -40.52 49.61 74.88
CA GLU A 291 -39.14 49.25 74.54
C GLU A 291 -39.15 47.80 74.06
N THR A 292 -38.76 47.55 72.80
CA THR A 292 -38.44 46.20 72.34
C THR A 292 -37.25 45.71 73.15
N GLN A 293 -37.43 44.69 74.01
CA GLN A 293 -36.29 44.03 74.64
C GLN A 293 -35.38 43.45 73.54
N GLN A 294 -34.07 43.61 73.70
CA GLN A 294 -33.09 43.12 72.75
C GLN A 294 -33.31 41.63 72.48
N PRO A 295 -33.21 41.18 71.21
CA PRO A 295 -33.24 39.75 70.88
C PRO A 295 -32.28 39.01 71.79
N ASN A 296 -32.81 38.07 72.57
CA ASN A 296 -32.03 37.37 73.56
C ASN A 296 -31.13 36.36 72.84
N GLN A 297 -29.81 36.60 72.91
CA GLN A 297 -28.71 35.64 73.07
C GLN A 297 -27.55 35.79 72.06
N PRO A 298 -26.29 35.69 72.53
CA PRO A 298 -25.08 35.76 71.71
C PRO A 298 -24.91 34.53 70.82
N MET A 299 -24.41 34.73 69.60
CA MET A 299 -23.90 33.62 68.76
C MET A 299 -22.64 33.04 69.42
N ALA A 300 -22.60 31.71 69.59
CA ALA A 300 -21.40 30.98 69.95
C ALA A 300 -20.59 30.64 68.70
#